data_AF-X1TWI2-F1
#
_entry.id   AF-X1TWI2-F1
#
_cell.length_a   1.000
_cell.length_b   1.000
_cell.length_c   1.000
_cell.angle_alpha   90.00
_cell.angle_beta   90.00
_cell.angle_gamma   90.00
#
_symmetry.space_group_name_H-M   'P 1'
#
loop_
_entity.id
_entity.type
_entity.pdbx_description
1 polymer ?
#
loop_
_entity_poly.entity_id
_entity_poly.type
_entity_poly.pdbx_seq_one_letter_code
_entity_poly.pdbx_strand_id
1 'polypeptide(L)' 'MVKMITPAEAEARVPIILKRLALSSIDCMIKLDTCKLNSREIESRILEITGYIGLLNKCVYIVWRAPKPEKKKT' A
#
# COMPACT_ATOMS: atom_id res chain seq x y z
N MET A 1 -4.69 14.72 16.56
CA MET A 1 -3.25 14.38 16.42
C MET A 1 -3.12 13.16 15.52
N VAL A 2 -2.40 13.26 14.39
CA VAL A 2 -2.11 12.08 13.56
C VAL A 2 -0.97 11.32 14.23
N LYS A 3 -1.24 10.09 14.70
CA LYS A 3 -0.22 9.23 15.32
C LYS A 3 0.89 8.94 14.29
N MET A 4 2.15 9.24 14.61
CA MET A 4 3.29 8.87 13.77
C MET A 4 3.43 7.34 13.76
N ILE A 5 3.65 6.77 12.57
CA ILE A 5 3.87 5.33 12.38
C ILE A 5 5.35 5.05 12.68
N THR A 6 5.61 4.10 13.58
CA THR A 6 6.97 3.66 13.90
C THR A 6 7.53 2.74 12.80
N PRO A 7 8.87 2.56 12.68
CA PRO A 7 9.45 1.62 11.72
C PRO A 7 8.91 0.19 11.84
N ALA A 8 8.76 -0.33 13.06
CA ALA A 8 8.22 -1.68 13.28
C ALA A 8 6.75 -1.79 12.86
N GLU A 9 5.92 -0.79 13.16
CA GLU A 9 4.53 -0.75 12.67
C GLU A 9 4.49 -0.63 11.14
N ALA A 10 5.39 0.14 10.53
CA ALA A 10 5.47 0.28 9.07
C ALA A 10 5.85 -1.06 8.42
N GLU A 11 6.87 -1.74 8.95
CA GLU A 11 7.33 -3.05 8.48
C GLU A 11 6.20 -4.10 8.55
N ALA A 12 5.48 -4.17 9.67
CA ALA A 12 4.35 -5.09 9.84
C ALA A 12 3.18 -4.77 8.87
N ARG A 13 3.01 -3.50 8.48
CA ARG A 13 1.92 -3.07 7.58
C ARG A 13 2.22 -3.34 6.11
N VAL A 14 3.47 -3.26 5.67
CA VAL A 14 3.86 -3.46 4.25
C VAL A 14 3.23 -4.72 3.62
N PRO A 15 3.37 -5.94 4.18
CA PRO A 15 2.80 -7.14 3.57
C PRO A 15 1.27 -7.12 3.52
N ILE A 16 0.61 -6.51 4.52
CA ILE A 16 -0.85 -6.37 4.58
C ILE A 16 -1.32 -5.43 3.47
N ILE A 17 -0.66 -4.29 3.29
CA ILE A 17 -0.99 -3.30 2.26
C ILE A 17 -0.75 -3.89 0.87
N LEU A 18 0.36 -4.60 0.66
CA LEU A 18 0.63 -5.29 -0.61
C LEU A 18 -0.46 -6.29 -0.97
N LYS A 19 -0.92 -7.09 -0.01
CA LYS A 19 -2.03 -8.03 -0.24
C LYS A 19 -3.33 -7.31 -0.61
N ARG A 20 -3.63 -6.20 0.07
CA ARG A 20 -4.81 -5.37 -0.24
C ARG A 20 -4.72 -4.75 -1.62
N LEU A 21 -3.58 -4.17 -1.97
CA LEU A 21 -3.31 -3.59 -3.27
C LEU A 21 -3.49 -4.64 -4.39
N ALA A 22 -2.96 -5.84 -4.21
CA ALA A 22 -3.13 -6.92 -5.18
C ALA A 22 -4.60 -7.29 -5.38
N LEU A 23 -5.36 -7.43 -4.28
CA LEU A 23 -6.79 -7.75 -4.34
C LEU A 23 -7.60 -6.63 -5.01
N SER A 24 -7.36 -5.37 -4.66
CA SER A 24 -8.07 -4.22 -5.26
C SER A 24 -7.74 -4.08 -6.75
N SER A 25 -6.49 -4.38 -7.17
CA SER A 25 -6.12 -4.42 -8.59
C SER A 25 -6.85 -5.52 -9.35
N ILE A 26 -6.94 -6.74 -8.79
CA ILE A 26 -7.68 -7.85 -9.40
C ILE A 26 -9.18 -7.51 -9.51
N ASP A 27 -9.79 -6.96 -8.45
CA ASP A 27 -11.19 -6.55 -8.46
C ASP A 27 -11.44 -5.48 -9.53
N CYS A 28 -10.56 -4.48 -9.64
CA CYS A 28 -10.64 -3.46 -10.69
C CYS A 28 -10.58 -4.06 -12.10
N MET A 29 -9.71 -5.06 -12.32
CA MET A 29 -9.62 -5.75 -13.61
C MET A 29 -10.93 -6.49 -13.94
N ILE A 30 -11.49 -7.24 -12.98
CA ILE A 30 -12.77 -7.95 -13.16
C ILE A 30 -13.91 -6.96 -13.43
N LYS A 31 -13.90 -5.79 -12.78
CA LYS A 31 -14.92 -4.75 -13.02
C LYS A 31 -14.86 -4.18 -14.43
N LEU A 32 -13.70 -4.11 -15.06
CA LEU A 32 -13.58 -3.64 -16.45
C LEU A 32 -14.30 -4.55 -17.45
N ASP A 33 -14.53 -5.82 -17.13
CA ASP A 33 -15.30 -6.73 -17.98
C ASP A 33 -16.80 -6.40 -18.00
N THR A 34 -17.30 -5.66 -17.00
CA THR A 34 -18.73 -5.37 -16.82
C THR A 34 -19.07 -3.88 -16.78
N CYS A 35 -18.08 -3.03 -16.51
CA CYS A 35 -18.24 -1.59 -16.33
C CYS A 35 -17.44 -0.84 -17.40
N LYS A 36 -17.99 0.27 -17.91
CA LYS A 36 -17.25 1.16 -18.82
C LYS A 36 -16.07 1.81 -18.07
N LEU A 37 -14.96 2.00 -18.77
CA LEU A 37 -13.75 2.64 -18.22
C LEU A 37 -14.03 4.05 -17.63
N ASN A 38 -14.94 4.80 -18.23
CA ASN A 38 -15.32 6.15 -17.79
C ASN A 38 -16.43 6.16 -16.70
N SER A 39 -16.66 5.03 -16.03
CA SER A 39 -17.67 4.94 -14.96
C SER A 39 -17.10 5.35 -13.61
N ARG A 40 -17.99 5.84 -12.74
CA ARG A 40 -17.68 6.19 -11.35
C ARG A 40 -17.18 4.99 -10.52
N GLU A 41 -17.61 3.78 -10.86
CA GLU A 41 -17.12 2.54 -10.23
C GLU A 41 -15.62 2.37 -10.49
N ILE A 42 -15.19 2.48 -11.76
CA ILE A 42 -13.77 2.34 -12.11
C ILE A 42 -12.94 3.47 -11.48
N GLU A 43 -13.42 4.72 -11.53
CA GLU A 43 -12.76 5.85 -10.86
C GLU A 43 -12.53 5.55 -9.36
N SER A 44 -13.55 5.05 -8.67
CA SER A 44 -13.48 4.75 -7.24
C SER A 44 -12.44 3.67 -6.93
N ARG A 45 -12.33 2.63 -7.78
CA ARG A 45 -11.30 1.57 -7.63
C ARG A 45 -9.88 2.10 -7.87
N ILE A 46 -9.70 2.95 -8.87
CA ILE A 46 -8.40 3.58 -9.12
C ILE A 46 -7.99 4.49 -7.94
N LEU A 47 -8.94 5.22 -7.34
CA LEU A 47 -8.67 6.01 -6.14
C LEU A 47 -8.29 5.13 -4.94
N GLU A 48 -8.96 3.99 -4.74
CA GLU A 48 -8.62 3.02 -3.70
C GLU A 48 -7.18 2.49 -3.87
N ILE A 49 -6.84 2.04 -5.09
CA ILE A 49 -5.50 1.56 -5.45
C ILE A 49 -4.45 2.65 -5.19
N THR A 50 -4.73 3.89 -5.62
CA THR A 50 -3.84 5.04 -5.42
C THR A 50 -3.61 5.31 -3.92
N GLY A 51 -4.65 5.20 -3.10
CA GLY A 51 -4.55 5.31 -1.65
C GLY A 51 -3.63 4.26 -1.04
N TYR A 52 -3.76 3.00 -1.44
CA TYR A 52 -2.87 1.93 -0.99
C TYR A 52 -1.42 2.12 -1.43
N ILE A 53 -1.18 2.56 -2.67
CA ILE A 53 0.17 2.88 -3.17
C ILE A 53 0.79 4.00 -2.33
N GLY A 54 0.05 5.07 -2.05
CA GLY A 54 0.52 6.17 -1.22
C GLY A 54 0.91 5.72 0.19
N LEU A 55 0.07 4.87 0.80
CA LEU A 55 0.36 4.32 2.13
C LEU A 55 1.57 3.37 2.10
N LEU A 56 1.66 2.51 1.08
CA LEU A 56 2.79 1.59 0.89
C LEU A 56 4.10 2.34 0.76
N ASN A 57 4.15 3.35 -0.12
CA ASN A 57 5.33 4.19 -0.32
C ASN A 57 5.78 4.85 0.98
N LYS A 58 4.84 5.37 1.77
CA LYS A 58 5.13 5.94 3.09
C LYS A 58 5.74 4.90 4.03
N CYS A 59 5.16 3.71 4.13
CA CYS A 59 5.67 2.65 5.00
C CYS A 59 7.07 2.18 4.57
N VAL A 60 7.26 1.91 3.27
CA VAL A 60 8.56 1.50 2.72
C VAL A 60 9.62 2.58 2.95
N TYR A 61 9.28 3.85 2.76
CA TYR A 61 10.19 4.96 3.02
C TYR A 61 10.61 5.03 4.50
N ILE A 62 9.67 4.87 5.43
CA ILE A 62 9.96 4.84 6.88
C ILE A 62 10.92 3.70 7.21
N VAL A 63 10.65 2.49 6.72
CA VAL A 63 11.49 1.31 6.97
C VAL A 63 12.88 1.50 6.37
N TRP A 64 12.98 2.01 5.15
CA TRP A 64 14.26 2.23 4.47
C TRP A 64 15.12 3.28 5.19
N ARG A 65 14.51 4.35 5.69
CA ARG A 65 15.22 5.43 6.41
C ARG A 65 15.54 5.10 7.87
N ALA A 66 14.97 4.02 8.42
CA ALA A 66 15.24 3.61 9.79
C ALA A 66 16.72 3.20 9.96
N PRO A 67 17.36 3.49 11.10
CA PRO A 67 18.70 3.02 11.39
C PRO A 67 18.76 1.50 11.30
N LYS A 68 19.68 0.97 10.49
CA LYS A 68 19.89 -0.49 10.40
C LYS A 68 20.65 -0.94 11.65
N PRO A 69 20.24 -2.03 12.31
CA PRO A 69 21.04 -2.57 13.41
C PRO A 69 22.42 -2.96 12.88
N GLU A 70 23.47 -2.43 13.51
CA GLU A 70 24.84 -2.83 13.17
C GLU A 70 24.97 -4.33 13.40
N LYS A 71 25.35 -5.07 12.34
CA LYS A 71 25.68 -6.49 12.47
C LYS A 71 26.85 -6.58 13.45
N LYS A 72 26.62 -7.09 14.66
CA LYS A 72 27.71 -7.51 15.54
C LYS A 72 28.50 -8.57 14.78
N LYS A 73 29.71 -8.21 14.31
CA LYS A 73 30.69 -9.18 13.82
C LYS A 73 30.95 -10.12 15.00
N THR A 74 30.44 -11.34 14.89
CA THR A 74 30.78 -12.45 15.77
C THR A 74 31.82 -13.28 15.04
#